data_AF-A0A257PBC2-F1
#
_entry.id   AF-A0A257PBC2-F1
#
_cell.length_a   1.000
_cell.length_b   1.000
_cell.length_c   1.000
_cell.angle_alpha   90.00
_cell.angle_beta   90.00
_cell.angle_gamma   90.00
#
_symmetry.space_group_name_H-M   'P 1'
#
loop_
_entity.id
_entity.type
_entity.pdbx_description
1 polymer ?
#
loop_
_entity_poly.entity_id
_entity_poly.type
_entity_poly.pdbx_seq_one_letter_code
_entity_poly.pdbx_strand_id
1 'polypeptide(L)'
;MPRSATDLFRILAHYDPVKGLDGLLERIEVDDAIPADFITLVLNRFPGNGTEAVAGPDFDCRGFFKSVLLADGFRRTIVGKFLNAFPHLKRDIFIHVPKCAGTDLILNLAQRHLPLPITLGLPDWVSKEDFLSVVSGLSRVAPFHERVFVYGHIELGEYIDLAGLRPTDHLFTIIRDPIDLMVSQANYAIGRLRQDPLGNDPDAAMTLRFLDLPRLPESIDDRGLKDLTLRALLHPQIAAPNRACTYLGRGNSGLYDVALDCLVRYNVEITTTQHYRKWLRQAWDIDASTRHNASDPILTASEVRHFYASALRDSVQEDQKLFDTITWALAKTGGTSITGQELGRLAGHSELRTLFEVARREAHSEQPDEADGADWSTRNLRVAHQEEYVQRYLQDTTVRIAGTPTYHTALALDFGADEEVKQYRLNGWSNPEPRFTWTSALESQLRLPSLSPERTYLLRLVCNPFVVPGLLPVQRIELLVNDTPMGSANCSEPAVIECEISGGILKPEQPVIVTLKVPNAARPSDLGRSDDARLLGFALRKVMIIEVQKAV
;
A
#
# COMPACT_ATOMS: atom_id res chain seq x y z
N MET A 1 -42.32 7.05 -23.57
CA MET A 1 -41.80 6.65 -22.24
C MET A 1 -40.77 5.54 -22.43
N PRO A 2 -39.61 5.55 -21.76
CA PRO A 2 -38.65 4.44 -21.86
C PRO A 2 -39.27 3.12 -21.36
N ARG A 3 -39.13 2.04 -22.14
CA ARG A 3 -39.71 0.72 -21.79
C ARG A 3 -38.68 -0.26 -21.21
N SER A 4 -37.41 0.09 -21.32
CA SER A 4 -36.27 -0.72 -20.89
C SER A 4 -35.15 0.16 -20.35
N ALA A 5 -34.21 -0.44 -19.62
CA ALA A 5 -33.01 0.29 -19.17
C ALA A 5 -32.24 0.86 -20.36
N THR A 6 -32.15 0.13 -21.47
CA THR A 6 -31.51 0.61 -22.71
C THR A 6 -32.20 1.86 -23.27
N ASP A 7 -33.54 1.89 -23.29
CA ASP A 7 -34.27 3.09 -23.73
C ASP A 7 -34.08 4.27 -22.79
N LEU A 8 -34.02 4.00 -21.48
CA LEU A 8 -33.75 5.04 -20.47
C LEU A 8 -32.39 5.70 -20.73
N PHE A 9 -31.31 4.93 -20.92
CA PHE A 9 -29.99 5.51 -21.19
C PHE A 9 -29.90 6.16 -22.58
N ARG A 10 -30.60 5.66 -23.60
CA ARG A 10 -30.71 6.36 -24.89
C ARG A 10 -31.35 7.73 -24.75
N ILE A 11 -32.39 7.85 -23.94
CA ILE A 11 -33.01 9.14 -23.62
C ILE A 11 -32.03 10.02 -22.85
N LEU A 12 -31.40 9.50 -21.79
CA LEU A 12 -30.44 10.27 -20.98
C LEU A 12 -29.22 10.74 -21.79
N ALA A 13 -28.85 10.05 -22.87
CA ALA A 13 -27.84 10.50 -23.81
C ALA A 13 -28.16 11.87 -24.45
N HIS A 14 -29.42 12.32 -24.43
CA HIS A 14 -29.84 13.63 -24.95
C HIS A 14 -29.97 14.72 -23.87
N TYR A 15 -29.61 14.44 -22.62
CA TYR A 15 -29.58 15.46 -21.55
C TYR A 15 -28.61 16.61 -21.91
N ASP A 16 -29.11 17.84 -21.78
CA ASP A 16 -28.38 19.07 -22.04
C ASP A 16 -28.29 19.87 -20.72
N PRO A 17 -27.10 20.03 -20.13
CA PRO A 17 -26.94 20.77 -18.87
C PRO A 17 -27.50 22.20 -18.91
N VAL A 18 -27.56 22.83 -20.09
CA VAL A 18 -28.08 24.19 -20.25
C VAL A 18 -29.60 24.23 -20.13
N LYS A 19 -30.29 23.20 -20.64
CA LYS A 19 -31.76 23.09 -20.59
C LYS A 19 -32.26 22.33 -19.35
N GLY A 20 -31.34 21.70 -18.63
CA GLY A 20 -31.65 20.89 -17.45
C GLY A 20 -32.53 19.68 -17.79
N LEU A 21 -33.07 19.07 -16.72
CA LEU A 21 -33.88 17.87 -16.84
C LEU A 21 -35.24 18.18 -17.49
N ASP A 22 -35.81 19.37 -17.27
CA ASP A 22 -37.09 19.77 -17.85
C ASP A 22 -37.04 19.78 -19.38
N GLY A 23 -35.99 20.35 -19.98
CA GLY A 23 -35.83 20.34 -21.45
C GLY A 23 -35.61 18.94 -22.05
N LEU A 24 -35.09 17.98 -21.27
CA LEU A 24 -35.06 16.58 -21.68
C LEU A 24 -36.48 15.98 -21.62
N LEU A 25 -37.18 16.17 -20.50
CA LEU A 25 -38.49 15.58 -20.26
C LEU A 25 -39.53 16.11 -21.25
N GLU A 26 -39.51 17.38 -21.63
CA GLU A 26 -40.38 17.99 -22.67
C GLU A 26 -40.41 17.19 -23.98
N ARG A 27 -39.33 16.47 -24.30
CA ARG A 27 -39.17 15.69 -25.54
C ARG A 27 -39.67 14.24 -25.43
N ILE A 28 -40.13 13.83 -24.25
CA ILE A 28 -40.56 12.46 -23.96
C ILE A 28 -42.07 12.47 -23.76
N GLU A 29 -42.77 11.64 -24.52
CA GLU A 29 -44.18 11.34 -24.27
C GLU A 29 -44.28 10.39 -23.07
N VAL A 30 -45.02 10.80 -22.03
CA VAL A 30 -45.17 10.02 -20.78
C VAL A 30 -46.63 9.88 -20.34
N ASP A 31 -47.59 10.33 -21.15
CA ASP A 31 -48.98 10.53 -20.70
C ASP A 31 -49.69 9.23 -20.30
N ASP A 32 -49.25 8.08 -20.83
CA ASP A 32 -49.79 6.74 -20.50
C ASP A 32 -49.03 6.01 -19.36
N ALA A 33 -47.95 6.59 -18.83
CA ALA A 33 -47.12 5.93 -17.83
C ALA A 33 -47.70 6.09 -16.42
N ILE A 34 -47.66 5.01 -15.64
CA ILE A 34 -48.06 5.02 -14.23
C ILE A 34 -46.83 5.09 -13.30
N PRO A 35 -46.99 5.53 -12.04
CA PRO A 35 -45.89 5.55 -11.06
C PRO A 35 -45.08 4.26 -10.99
N ALA A 36 -45.75 3.11 -11.04
CA ALA A 36 -45.13 1.79 -10.98
C ALA A 36 -44.11 1.56 -12.10
N ASP A 37 -44.36 2.08 -13.30
CA ASP A 37 -43.47 1.92 -14.43
C ASP A 37 -42.13 2.64 -14.18
N PHE A 38 -42.20 3.87 -13.68
CA PHE A 38 -41.00 4.65 -13.35
C PHE A 38 -40.24 4.09 -12.15
N ILE A 39 -40.93 3.65 -11.10
CA ILE A 39 -40.27 3.05 -9.92
C ILE A 39 -39.52 1.78 -10.33
N THR A 40 -40.16 0.92 -11.11
CA THR A 40 -39.55 -0.33 -11.58
C THR A 40 -38.36 -0.03 -12.50
N LEU A 41 -38.56 0.83 -13.49
CA LEU A 41 -37.54 1.15 -14.49
C LEU A 41 -36.36 1.93 -13.90
N VAL A 42 -36.62 2.98 -13.12
CA VAL A 42 -35.62 3.95 -12.63
C VAL A 42 -35.05 3.54 -11.28
N LEU A 43 -35.83 2.95 -10.38
CA LEU A 43 -35.36 2.60 -9.03
C LEU A 43 -35.02 1.10 -8.86
N ASN A 44 -35.31 0.26 -9.86
CA ASN A 44 -35.05 -1.19 -9.82
C ASN A 44 -35.77 -1.94 -8.69
N ARG A 45 -36.94 -1.45 -8.26
CA ARG A 45 -37.74 -2.10 -7.22
C ARG A 45 -39.21 -2.07 -7.58
N PHE A 46 -39.99 -2.90 -6.92
CA PHE A 46 -41.43 -2.78 -6.97
C PHE A 46 -41.91 -1.60 -6.08
N PRO A 47 -43.08 -1.01 -6.41
CA PRO A 47 -43.77 -0.12 -5.49
C PRO A 47 -44.00 -0.82 -4.15
N GLY A 48 -43.75 -0.13 -3.04
CA GLY A 48 -43.90 -0.68 -1.69
C GLY A 48 -45.37 -0.85 -1.27
N ASN A 49 -46.31 -0.17 -1.95
CA ASN A 49 -47.73 -0.26 -1.70
C ASN A 49 -48.54 0.22 -2.94
N GLY A 50 -49.86 0.01 -2.91
CA GLY A 50 -50.75 0.37 -4.02
C GLY A 50 -50.80 1.87 -4.31
N THR A 51 -50.64 2.73 -3.29
CA THR A 51 -50.61 4.19 -3.48
C THR A 51 -49.37 4.66 -4.22
N GLU A 52 -48.25 3.95 -4.08
CA GLU A 52 -47.03 4.23 -4.84
C GLU A 52 -47.11 3.69 -6.28
N ALA A 53 -48.05 2.79 -6.58
CA ALA A 53 -48.18 2.13 -7.87
C ALA A 53 -49.14 2.84 -8.84
N VAL A 54 -50.20 3.47 -8.32
CA VAL A 54 -51.34 3.97 -9.11
C VAL A 54 -51.34 5.49 -9.21
N ALA A 55 -51.59 6.01 -10.41
CA ALA A 55 -51.78 7.44 -10.64
C ALA A 55 -53.10 7.92 -10.01
N GLY A 56 -53.04 8.96 -9.17
CA GLY A 56 -54.23 9.69 -8.74
C GLY A 56 -54.79 10.60 -9.84
N PRO A 57 -55.99 11.19 -9.65
CA PRO A 57 -56.62 12.08 -10.63
C PRO A 57 -55.75 13.27 -11.06
N ASP A 58 -54.91 13.78 -10.15
CA ASP A 58 -54.03 14.94 -10.37
C ASP A 58 -52.55 14.52 -10.51
N PHE A 59 -52.28 13.31 -11.00
CA PHE A 59 -50.92 12.79 -11.11
C PHE A 59 -50.11 13.55 -12.18
N ASP A 60 -49.13 14.34 -11.73
CA ASP A 60 -48.11 14.91 -12.61
C ASP A 60 -47.06 13.85 -12.98
N CYS A 61 -47.30 13.18 -14.10
CA CYS A 61 -46.44 12.13 -14.62
C CYS A 61 -45.00 12.62 -14.88
N ARG A 62 -44.84 13.82 -15.45
CA ARG A 62 -43.51 14.39 -15.77
C ARG A 62 -42.77 14.78 -14.50
N GLY A 63 -43.44 15.46 -13.57
CA GLY A 63 -42.87 15.79 -12.26
C GLY A 63 -42.50 14.56 -11.46
N PHE A 64 -43.31 13.50 -11.51
CA PHE A 64 -42.97 12.23 -10.87
C PHE A 64 -41.73 11.58 -11.50
N PHE A 65 -41.67 11.50 -12.84
CA PHE A 65 -40.51 10.96 -13.54
C PHE A 65 -39.23 11.75 -13.22
N LYS A 66 -39.34 13.09 -13.18
CA LYS A 66 -38.26 13.99 -12.72
C LYS A 66 -37.81 13.61 -11.31
N SER A 67 -38.75 13.43 -10.38
CA SER A 67 -38.42 13.14 -8.99
C SER A 67 -37.69 11.82 -8.80
N VAL A 68 -38.07 10.76 -9.54
CA VAL A 68 -37.37 9.46 -9.44
C VAL A 68 -35.99 9.49 -10.10
N LEU A 69 -35.78 10.27 -11.17
CA LEU A 69 -34.45 10.47 -11.78
C LEU A 69 -33.50 11.25 -10.86
N LEU A 70 -34.06 12.04 -9.95
CA LEU A 70 -33.31 12.82 -8.96
C LEU A 70 -33.22 12.12 -7.59
N ALA A 71 -33.77 10.91 -7.46
CA ALA A 71 -33.77 10.15 -6.22
C ALA A 71 -32.44 9.41 -6.00
N ASP A 72 -32.02 9.33 -4.75
CA ASP A 72 -30.81 8.59 -4.37
C ASP A 72 -30.91 7.10 -4.71
N GLY A 73 -32.12 6.54 -4.75
CA GLY A 73 -32.34 5.16 -5.18
C GLY A 73 -31.91 4.90 -6.64
N PHE A 74 -32.09 5.88 -7.54
CA PHE A 74 -31.60 5.76 -8.91
C PHE A 74 -30.08 5.78 -8.94
N ARG A 75 -29.47 6.73 -8.21
CA ARG A 75 -28.01 6.83 -8.07
C ARG A 75 -27.43 5.52 -7.57
N ARG A 76 -27.91 4.99 -6.44
CA ARG A 76 -27.41 3.75 -5.83
C ARG A 76 -27.47 2.53 -6.77
N THR A 77 -28.39 2.52 -7.74
CA THR A 77 -28.54 1.41 -8.70
C THR A 77 -27.95 1.69 -10.08
N ILE A 78 -27.34 2.87 -10.30
CA ILE A 78 -26.96 3.35 -11.63
C ILE A 78 -25.94 2.44 -12.32
N VAL A 79 -24.95 1.91 -11.60
CA VAL A 79 -23.90 1.07 -12.17
C VAL A 79 -24.47 -0.25 -12.68
N GLY A 80 -25.21 -0.97 -11.83
CA GLY A 80 -25.86 -2.22 -12.24
C GLY A 80 -26.84 -2.00 -13.41
N LYS A 81 -27.63 -0.92 -13.36
CA LYS A 81 -28.54 -0.56 -14.47
C LYS A 81 -27.80 -0.26 -15.76
N PHE A 82 -26.74 0.53 -15.71
CA PHE A 82 -25.93 0.87 -16.89
C PHE A 82 -25.34 -0.38 -17.53
N LEU A 83 -24.71 -1.23 -16.72
CA LEU A 83 -24.13 -2.48 -17.21
C LEU A 83 -25.17 -3.43 -17.81
N ASN A 84 -26.41 -3.43 -17.29
CA ASN A 84 -27.53 -4.22 -17.83
C ASN A 84 -28.12 -3.61 -19.11
N ALA A 85 -28.11 -2.29 -19.25
CA ALA A 85 -28.56 -1.59 -20.45
C ALA A 85 -27.64 -1.80 -21.66
N PHE A 86 -26.36 -2.07 -21.42
CA PHE A 86 -25.34 -2.27 -22.45
C PHE A 86 -24.70 -3.68 -22.34
N PRO A 87 -25.45 -4.75 -22.67
CA PRO A 87 -24.98 -6.12 -22.49
C PRO A 87 -23.84 -6.53 -23.42
N HIS A 88 -23.61 -5.80 -24.51
CA HIS A 88 -22.52 -6.05 -25.46
C HIS A 88 -21.13 -5.67 -24.92
N LEU A 89 -21.07 -4.80 -23.90
CA LEU A 89 -19.80 -4.38 -23.30
C LEU A 89 -19.21 -5.54 -22.50
N LYS A 90 -17.96 -5.90 -22.81
CA LYS A 90 -17.14 -6.76 -21.96
C LYS A 90 -16.74 -5.97 -20.71
N ARG A 91 -16.88 -6.57 -19.54
CA ARG A 91 -16.61 -5.87 -18.27
C ARG A 91 -15.23 -6.24 -17.74
N ASP A 92 -14.39 -5.23 -17.57
CA ASP A 92 -13.18 -5.29 -16.76
C ASP A 92 -13.52 -4.71 -15.39
N ILE A 93 -13.51 -5.53 -14.34
CA ILE A 93 -13.98 -5.15 -13.02
C ILE A 93 -12.78 -5.20 -12.08
N PHE A 94 -12.36 -4.03 -11.60
CA PHE A 94 -11.28 -3.89 -10.65
C PHE A 94 -11.83 -3.67 -9.25
N ILE A 95 -11.73 -4.70 -8.41
CA ILE A 95 -11.99 -4.56 -6.97
C ILE A 95 -10.78 -3.86 -6.35
N HIS A 96 -10.89 -2.55 -6.17
CA HIS A 96 -9.76 -1.73 -5.75
C HIS A 96 -9.61 -1.77 -4.23
N VAL A 97 -8.62 -2.54 -3.76
CA VAL A 97 -8.13 -2.44 -2.37
C VAL A 97 -7.36 -1.12 -2.20
N PRO A 98 -7.79 -0.20 -1.31
CA PRO A 98 -7.18 1.12 -1.21
C PRO A 98 -5.68 1.06 -0.93
N LYS A 99 -4.88 1.88 -1.65
CA LYS A 99 -3.40 1.95 -1.56
C LYS A 99 -2.64 0.73 -2.11
N CYS A 100 -3.28 -0.08 -2.96
CA CYS A 100 -2.66 -1.17 -3.71
C CYS A 100 -2.45 -0.82 -5.19
N ALA A 101 -1.81 0.33 -5.47
CA ALA A 101 -1.52 0.84 -6.82
C ALA A 101 -2.75 1.16 -7.72
N GLY A 102 -3.96 1.26 -7.16
CA GLY A 102 -5.14 1.45 -7.99
C GLY A 102 -5.22 2.79 -8.73
N THR A 103 -4.70 3.90 -8.20
CA THR A 103 -4.71 5.17 -8.96
C THR A 103 -3.90 5.07 -10.26
N ASP A 104 -2.73 4.42 -10.19
CA ASP A 104 -1.87 4.21 -11.36
C ASP A 104 -2.59 3.34 -12.42
N LEU A 105 -3.20 2.24 -12.00
CA LEU A 105 -3.97 1.36 -12.87
C LEU A 105 -5.18 2.07 -13.48
N ILE A 106 -5.93 2.81 -12.67
CA ILE A 106 -7.14 3.53 -13.10
C ILE A 106 -6.77 4.55 -14.19
N LEU A 107 -5.71 5.33 -14.00
CA LEU A 107 -5.27 6.30 -14.99
C LEU A 107 -4.88 5.66 -16.32
N ASN A 108 -4.23 4.49 -16.29
CA ASN A 108 -3.84 3.79 -17.51
C ASN A 108 -5.04 3.12 -18.22
N LEU A 109 -5.94 2.46 -17.49
CA LEU A 109 -7.08 1.75 -18.09
C LEU A 109 -8.22 2.67 -18.50
N ALA A 110 -8.48 3.76 -17.75
CA ALA A 110 -9.53 4.72 -18.09
C ALA A 110 -9.27 5.49 -19.39
N GLN A 111 -8.02 5.50 -19.88
CA GLN A 111 -7.69 6.07 -21.19
C GLN A 111 -8.00 5.13 -22.36
N ARG A 112 -8.14 3.82 -22.09
CA ARG A 112 -8.27 2.77 -23.10
C ARG A 112 -9.69 2.21 -23.17
N HIS A 113 -10.34 2.09 -22.02
CA HIS A 113 -11.67 1.51 -21.88
C HIS A 113 -12.65 2.55 -21.34
N LEU A 114 -13.95 2.35 -21.52
CA LEU A 114 -14.97 3.25 -20.97
C LEU A 114 -14.93 3.21 -19.42
N PRO A 115 -14.51 4.27 -18.71
CA PRO A 115 -14.46 4.24 -17.26
C PRO A 115 -15.86 4.32 -16.65
N LEU A 116 -16.13 3.45 -15.67
CA LEU A 116 -17.37 3.43 -14.89
C LEU A 116 -17.04 3.35 -13.39
N PRO A 117 -16.84 4.50 -12.71
CA PRO A 117 -16.54 4.51 -11.29
C PRO A 117 -17.76 4.09 -10.47
N ILE A 118 -17.57 3.20 -9.50
CA ILE A 118 -18.62 2.80 -8.55
C ILE A 118 -19.10 3.98 -7.70
N THR A 119 -18.25 5.00 -7.50
CA THR A 119 -18.62 6.23 -6.79
C THR A 119 -19.74 7.01 -7.46
N LEU A 120 -20.04 6.75 -8.75
CA LEU A 120 -21.22 7.28 -9.43
C LEU A 120 -22.53 6.88 -8.72
N GLY A 121 -22.51 5.78 -7.96
CA GLY A 121 -23.64 5.33 -7.16
C GLY A 121 -23.80 6.02 -5.80
N LEU A 122 -22.82 6.82 -5.37
CA LEU A 122 -22.84 7.50 -4.08
C LEU A 122 -23.60 8.84 -4.18
N PRO A 123 -24.67 9.04 -3.38
CA PRO A 123 -25.47 10.27 -3.44
C PRO A 123 -24.69 11.56 -3.19
N ASP A 124 -23.61 11.51 -2.40
CA ASP A 124 -22.87 12.71 -2.02
C ASP A 124 -21.64 12.99 -2.89
N TRP A 125 -21.43 12.21 -3.97
CA TRP A 125 -20.23 12.35 -4.80
C TRP A 125 -20.25 13.59 -5.69
N VAL A 126 -21.38 13.88 -6.34
CA VAL A 126 -21.58 15.04 -7.22
C VAL A 126 -23.01 15.57 -7.11
N SER A 127 -23.22 16.82 -7.54
CA SER A 127 -24.55 17.44 -7.63
C SER A 127 -25.50 16.63 -8.52
N LYS A 128 -26.82 16.87 -8.40
CA LYS A 128 -27.84 16.17 -9.19
C LYS A 128 -27.68 16.40 -10.68
N GLU A 129 -27.32 17.61 -11.05
CA GLU A 129 -27.07 18.06 -12.40
C GLU A 129 -25.79 17.43 -12.96
N ASP A 130 -24.69 17.44 -12.21
CA ASP A 130 -23.42 16.83 -12.62
C ASP A 130 -23.56 15.32 -12.80
N PHE A 131 -24.29 14.65 -11.92
CA PHE A 131 -24.60 13.22 -12.07
C PHE A 131 -25.30 12.92 -13.40
N LEU A 132 -26.35 13.67 -13.75
CA LEU A 132 -27.06 13.48 -15.01
C LEU A 132 -26.17 13.80 -16.21
N SER A 133 -25.30 14.80 -16.10
CA SER A 133 -24.29 15.13 -17.11
C SER A 133 -23.33 13.97 -17.35
N VAL A 134 -22.78 13.37 -16.28
CA VAL A 134 -21.90 12.19 -16.36
C VAL A 134 -22.64 11.00 -16.97
N VAL A 135 -23.85 10.69 -16.50
CA VAL A 135 -24.66 9.58 -17.04
C VAL A 135 -24.98 9.80 -18.52
N SER A 136 -25.28 11.04 -18.92
CA SER A 136 -25.50 11.40 -20.32
C SER A 136 -24.27 11.14 -21.18
N GLY A 137 -23.11 11.61 -20.72
CA GLY A 137 -21.83 11.39 -21.40
C GLY A 137 -21.54 9.90 -21.59
N LEU A 138 -21.64 9.11 -20.52
CA LEU A 138 -21.47 7.65 -20.57
C LEU A 138 -22.43 7.00 -21.56
N SER A 139 -23.70 7.39 -21.55
CA SER A 139 -24.74 6.82 -22.42
C SER A 139 -24.50 7.11 -23.91
N ARG A 140 -23.94 8.28 -24.24
CA ARG A 140 -23.59 8.64 -25.62
C ARG A 140 -22.44 7.81 -26.14
N VAL A 141 -21.41 7.59 -25.32
CA VAL A 141 -20.18 6.94 -25.78
C VAL A 141 -20.25 5.41 -25.71
N ALA A 142 -21.08 4.85 -24.82
CA ALA A 142 -21.17 3.40 -24.60
C ALA A 142 -21.32 2.55 -25.88
N PRO A 143 -22.17 2.91 -26.87
CA PRO A 143 -22.32 2.13 -28.10
C PRO A 143 -21.04 2.05 -28.96
N PHE A 144 -20.05 2.90 -28.72
CA PHE A 144 -18.79 2.98 -29.48
C PHE A 144 -17.62 2.29 -28.78
N HIS A 145 -17.85 1.68 -27.62
CA HIS A 145 -16.83 0.93 -26.89
C HIS A 145 -17.13 -0.57 -26.92
N GLU A 146 -16.07 -1.38 -26.91
CA GLU A 146 -16.19 -2.84 -26.74
C GLU A 146 -16.10 -3.26 -25.26
N ARG A 147 -15.44 -2.43 -24.44
CA ARG A 147 -15.11 -2.73 -23.04
C ARG A 147 -15.49 -1.58 -22.12
N VAL A 148 -15.97 -1.94 -20.94
CA VAL A 148 -16.20 -1.03 -19.81
C VAL A 148 -15.28 -1.42 -18.67
N PHE A 149 -14.60 -0.43 -18.11
CA PHE A 149 -13.71 -0.59 -16.96
C PHE A 149 -14.42 -0.08 -15.70
N VAL A 150 -14.91 -1.01 -14.91
CA VAL A 150 -15.59 -0.76 -13.64
C VAL A 150 -14.58 -0.75 -12.52
N TYR A 151 -14.54 0.31 -11.71
CA TYR A 151 -13.58 0.42 -10.61
C TYR A 151 -14.12 1.21 -9.44
N GLY A 152 -13.59 0.96 -8.25
CA GLY A 152 -13.89 1.74 -7.06
C GLY A 152 -13.60 0.96 -5.78
N HIS A 153 -13.67 1.67 -4.67
CA HIS A 153 -13.60 1.06 -3.35
C HIS A 153 -14.97 0.45 -3.02
N ILE A 154 -15.18 -0.81 -3.42
CA ILE A 154 -16.39 -1.59 -3.11
C ILE A 154 -15.98 -2.99 -2.68
N GLU A 155 -16.70 -3.57 -1.72
CA GLU A 155 -16.51 -4.98 -1.37
C GLU A 155 -16.93 -5.87 -2.55
N LEU A 156 -16.18 -6.94 -2.81
CA LEU A 156 -16.48 -7.88 -3.88
C LEU A 156 -17.91 -8.40 -3.77
N GLY A 157 -18.32 -8.91 -2.61
CA GLY A 157 -19.69 -9.38 -2.38
C GLY A 157 -20.77 -8.32 -2.66
N GLU A 158 -20.52 -7.06 -2.28
CA GLU A 158 -21.44 -5.94 -2.54
C GLU A 158 -21.54 -5.65 -4.05
N TYR A 159 -20.42 -5.69 -4.77
CA TYR A 159 -20.44 -5.55 -6.24
C TYR A 159 -21.25 -6.66 -6.92
N ILE A 160 -21.08 -7.92 -6.47
CA ILE A 160 -21.88 -9.05 -6.99
C ILE A 160 -23.37 -8.80 -6.80
N ASP A 161 -23.78 -8.35 -5.61
CA ASP A 161 -25.17 -8.07 -5.30
C ASP A 161 -25.72 -6.88 -6.11
N LEU A 162 -24.88 -5.88 -6.37
CA LEU A 162 -25.23 -4.68 -7.13
C LEU A 162 -25.40 -4.93 -8.63
N ALA A 163 -24.47 -5.64 -9.25
CA ALA A 163 -24.33 -5.71 -10.71
C ALA A 163 -24.44 -7.11 -11.31
N GLY A 164 -24.34 -8.16 -10.47
CA GLY A 164 -24.18 -9.54 -10.89
C GLY A 164 -22.87 -9.79 -11.65
N LEU A 165 -22.55 -11.07 -11.88
CA LEU A 165 -21.46 -11.49 -12.76
C LEU A 165 -21.99 -12.19 -14.00
N ARG A 166 -21.33 -11.93 -15.12
CA ARG A 166 -21.48 -12.69 -16.36
C ARG A 166 -20.29 -13.65 -16.52
N PRO A 167 -20.46 -14.78 -17.23
CA PRO A 167 -19.34 -15.67 -17.54
C PRO A 167 -18.20 -15.01 -18.32
N THR A 168 -18.47 -13.89 -19.00
CA THR A 168 -17.50 -13.13 -19.80
C THR A 168 -16.86 -11.97 -19.04
N ASP A 169 -17.25 -11.73 -17.79
CA ASP A 169 -16.71 -10.66 -16.98
C ASP A 169 -15.27 -11.02 -16.56
N HIS A 170 -14.38 -10.03 -16.63
CA HIS A 170 -13.00 -10.15 -16.21
C HIS A 170 -12.82 -9.41 -14.88
N LEU A 171 -12.72 -10.18 -13.79
CA LEU A 171 -12.67 -9.65 -12.43
C LEU A 171 -11.24 -9.77 -11.90
N PHE A 172 -10.66 -8.66 -11.46
CA PHE A 172 -9.28 -8.65 -10.99
C PHE A 172 -9.02 -7.69 -9.83
N THR A 173 -7.92 -7.91 -9.12
CA THR A 173 -7.49 -7.08 -8.00
C THR A 173 -5.97 -7.07 -7.83
N ILE A 174 -5.49 -6.10 -7.06
CA ILE A 174 -4.09 -5.98 -6.66
C ILE A 174 -4.09 -5.89 -5.14
N ILE A 175 -3.29 -6.74 -4.50
CA ILE A 175 -3.04 -6.65 -3.06
C ILE A 175 -1.63 -6.18 -2.78
N ARG A 176 -1.43 -5.65 -1.58
CA ARG A 176 -0.14 -5.18 -1.08
C ARG A 176 0.18 -5.96 0.19
N ASP A 177 1.45 -6.03 0.52
CA ASP A 177 1.84 -6.54 1.83
C ASP A 177 1.06 -5.76 2.92
N PRO A 178 0.51 -6.44 3.94
CA PRO A 178 -0.40 -5.81 4.89
C PRO A 178 0.25 -4.71 5.75
N ILE A 179 1.52 -4.85 6.12
CA ILE A 179 2.22 -3.82 6.89
C ILE A 179 2.52 -2.63 5.98
N ASP A 180 2.99 -2.88 4.77
CA ASP A 180 3.22 -1.82 3.77
C ASP A 180 1.92 -1.04 3.46
N LEU A 181 0.78 -1.75 3.45
CA LEU A 181 -0.56 -1.20 3.26
C LEU A 181 -0.94 -0.24 4.41
N MET A 182 -0.82 -0.69 5.66
CA MET A 182 -1.11 0.14 6.84
C MET A 182 -0.20 1.37 6.92
N VAL A 183 1.10 1.20 6.68
CA VAL A 183 2.08 2.29 6.62
C VAL A 183 1.68 3.32 5.54
N SER A 184 1.29 2.84 4.36
CA SER A 184 0.86 3.71 3.27
C SER A 184 -0.42 4.48 3.59
N GLN A 185 -1.33 3.91 4.39
CA GLN A 185 -2.55 4.59 4.85
C GLN A 185 -2.24 5.66 5.89
N ALA A 186 -1.42 5.33 6.89
CA ALA A 186 -0.99 6.29 7.92
C ALA A 186 -0.26 7.49 7.29
N ASN A 187 0.74 7.22 6.43
CA ASN A 187 1.46 8.27 5.71
C ASN A 187 0.53 9.11 4.82
N TYR A 188 -0.43 8.49 4.13
CA TYR A 188 -1.40 9.23 3.32
C TYR A 188 -2.28 10.14 4.17
N ALA A 189 -2.81 9.65 5.29
CA ALA A 189 -3.66 10.43 6.18
C ALA A 189 -2.93 11.67 6.71
N ILE A 190 -1.69 11.50 7.19
CA ILE A 190 -0.88 12.63 7.67
C ILE A 190 -0.44 13.55 6.53
N GLY A 191 -0.11 12.99 5.36
CA GLY A 191 0.18 13.78 4.15
C GLY A 191 -1.01 14.67 3.74
N ARG A 192 -2.24 14.15 3.84
CA ARG A 192 -3.46 14.92 3.60
C ARG A 192 -3.68 16.01 4.65
N LEU A 193 -3.48 15.71 5.93
CA LEU A 193 -3.53 16.73 6.98
C LEU A 193 -2.53 17.86 6.77
N ARG A 194 -1.33 17.58 6.23
CA ARG A 194 -0.36 18.63 5.91
C ARG A 194 -0.82 19.52 4.75
N GLN A 195 -1.57 18.97 3.79
CA GLN A 195 -2.13 19.71 2.67
C GLN A 195 -3.36 20.54 3.08
N ASP A 196 -4.12 20.04 4.04
CA ASP A 196 -5.31 20.72 4.58
C ASP A 196 -5.33 20.67 6.12
N PRO A 197 -4.54 21.53 6.79
CA PRO A 197 -4.39 21.53 8.24
C PRO A 197 -5.67 21.81 9.02
N LEU A 198 -6.67 22.42 8.37
CA LEU A 198 -7.94 22.81 8.97
C LEU A 198 -9.04 21.76 8.80
N GLY A 199 -8.85 20.74 7.96
CA GLY A 199 -9.85 19.70 7.70
C GLY A 199 -11.08 20.20 6.94
N ASN A 200 -10.88 21.00 5.90
CA ASN A 200 -11.93 21.37 4.96
C ASN A 200 -12.33 20.21 4.04
N ASP A 201 -11.36 19.34 3.71
CA ASP A 201 -11.56 18.10 2.97
C ASP A 201 -12.06 16.99 3.91
N PRO A 202 -13.05 16.17 3.49
CA PRO A 202 -13.60 15.10 4.32
C PRO A 202 -12.55 14.11 4.86
N ASP A 203 -11.53 13.74 4.07
CA ASP A 203 -10.47 12.82 4.51
C ASP A 203 -9.65 13.45 5.65
N ALA A 204 -9.31 14.73 5.53
CA ALA A 204 -8.58 15.48 6.54
C ALA A 204 -9.42 15.69 7.80
N ALA A 205 -10.69 16.07 7.66
CA ALA A 205 -11.63 16.23 8.77
C ALA A 205 -11.80 14.93 9.59
N MET A 206 -11.98 13.79 8.91
CA MET A 206 -12.06 12.49 9.57
C MET A 206 -10.77 12.14 10.30
N THR A 207 -9.62 12.39 9.68
CA THR A 207 -8.32 12.09 10.29
C THR A 207 -8.08 12.95 11.54
N LEU A 208 -8.40 14.24 11.50
CA LEU A 208 -8.35 15.13 12.67
C LEU A 208 -9.22 14.60 13.81
N ARG A 209 -10.47 14.22 13.51
CA ARG A 209 -11.41 13.65 14.48
C ARG A 209 -10.88 12.36 15.12
N PHE A 210 -10.33 11.44 14.33
CA PHE A 210 -9.79 10.18 14.83
C PHE A 210 -8.52 10.35 15.67
N LEU A 211 -7.75 11.42 15.42
CA LEU A 211 -6.56 11.76 16.19
C LEU A 211 -6.86 12.71 17.37
N ASP A 212 -8.13 13.05 17.59
CA ASP A 212 -8.58 14.01 18.61
C ASP A 212 -7.83 15.35 18.50
N LEU A 213 -7.74 15.88 17.28
CA LEU A 213 -7.09 17.14 16.98
C LEU A 213 -8.11 18.13 16.42
N PRO A 214 -8.15 19.38 16.92
CA PRO A 214 -9.01 20.42 16.32
C PRO A 214 -8.47 20.92 14.98
N ARG A 215 -7.14 20.89 14.80
CA ARG A 215 -6.40 21.21 13.57
C ARG A 215 -4.97 20.69 13.66
N LEU A 216 -4.27 20.54 12.54
CA LEU A 216 -2.84 20.28 12.54
C LEU A 216 -2.07 21.57 12.92
N PRO A 217 -1.09 21.53 13.84
CA PRO A 217 -0.26 22.70 14.16
C PRO A 217 0.47 23.27 12.93
N GLU A 218 0.60 24.60 12.85
CA GLU A 218 1.29 25.30 11.74
C GLU A 218 2.77 24.90 11.64
N SER A 219 3.40 24.63 12.77
CA SER A 219 4.72 24.02 12.86
C SER A 219 4.63 22.73 13.66
N ILE A 220 5.08 21.65 13.03
CA ILE A 220 5.31 20.36 13.67
C ILE A 220 6.71 19.94 13.28
N ASP A 221 7.54 19.61 14.27
CA ASP A 221 8.86 19.04 13.98
C ASP A 221 8.70 17.61 13.48
N ASP A 222 9.76 17.07 12.87
CA ASP A 222 9.73 15.72 12.32
C ASP A 222 9.39 14.65 13.38
N ARG A 223 9.79 14.88 14.64
CA ARG A 223 9.50 13.98 15.76
C ARG A 223 8.01 13.94 16.06
N GLY A 224 7.37 15.10 16.22
CA GLY A 224 5.93 15.22 16.41
C GLY A 224 5.16 14.67 15.21
N LEU A 225 5.67 14.85 14.00
CA LEU A 225 5.07 14.31 12.79
C LEU A 225 5.13 12.78 12.75
N LYS A 226 6.25 12.20 13.18
CA LYS A 226 6.44 10.76 13.32
C LYS A 226 5.53 10.17 14.40
N ASP A 227 5.45 10.80 15.56
CA ASP A 227 4.53 10.41 16.65
C ASP A 227 3.07 10.46 16.18
N LEU A 228 2.67 11.49 15.45
CA LEU A 228 1.32 11.61 14.89
C LEU A 228 1.03 10.52 13.84
N THR A 229 2.01 10.20 12.99
CA THR A 229 1.89 9.13 11.98
C THR A 229 1.80 7.75 12.65
N LEU A 230 2.52 7.53 13.74
CA LEU A 230 2.43 6.30 14.52
C LEU A 230 1.06 6.15 15.20
N ARG A 231 0.50 7.25 15.74
CA ARG A 231 -0.88 7.25 16.24
C ARG A 231 -1.89 6.92 15.14
N ALA A 232 -1.70 7.46 13.93
CA ALA A 232 -2.53 7.15 12.77
C ALA A 232 -2.40 5.67 12.35
N LEU A 233 -1.19 5.11 12.36
CA LEU A 233 -0.91 3.71 12.06
C LEU A 233 -1.61 2.74 13.02
N LEU A 234 -1.73 3.12 14.30
CA LEU A 234 -2.36 2.28 15.32
C LEU A 234 -3.87 2.53 15.44
N HIS A 235 -4.42 3.54 14.76
CA HIS A 235 -5.83 3.86 14.84
C HIS A 235 -6.64 3.02 13.82
N PRO A 236 -7.56 2.14 14.27
CA PRO A 236 -8.22 1.16 13.40
C PRO A 236 -9.19 1.75 12.37
N GLN A 237 -9.56 3.03 12.49
CA GLN A 237 -10.35 3.73 11.45
C GLN A 237 -9.49 4.45 10.41
N ILE A 238 -8.20 4.68 10.69
CA ILE A 238 -7.26 5.29 9.73
C ILE A 238 -6.51 4.17 8.99
N ALA A 239 -5.83 3.31 9.76
CA ALA A 239 -5.18 2.12 9.26
C ALA A 239 -6.06 0.90 9.56
N ALA A 240 -7.05 0.68 8.70
CA ALA A 240 -8.07 -0.34 8.93
C ALA A 240 -7.46 -1.76 8.93
N PRO A 241 -7.81 -2.61 9.93
CA PRO A 241 -7.33 -3.98 9.99
C PRO A 241 -7.91 -4.83 8.86
N ASN A 242 -7.14 -5.82 8.42
CA ASN A 242 -7.55 -6.84 7.45
C ASN A 242 -8.30 -6.28 6.23
N ARG A 243 -7.80 -5.17 5.68
CA ARG A 243 -8.49 -4.40 4.65
C ARG A 243 -8.58 -5.16 3.33
N ALA A 244 -7.55 -5.92 2.94
CA ALA A 244 -7.62 -6.72 1.71
C ALA A 244 -8.74 -7.78 1.82
N CYS A 245 -8.80 -8.52 2.93
CA CYS A 245 -9.85 -9.50 3.19
C CYS A 245 -11.25 -8.86 3.25
N THR A 246 -11.37 -7.66 3.82
CA THR A 246 -12.64 -6.92 3.83
C THR A 246 -13.13 -6.59 2.42
N TYR A 247 -12.27 -6.08 1.54
CA TYR A 247 -12.67 -5.71 0.18
C TYR A 247 -12.85 -6.92 -0.74
N LEU A 248 -12.16 -8.02 -0.48
CA LEU A 248 -12.22 -9.24 -1.30
C LEU A 248 -13.24 -10.26 -0.77
N GLY A 249 -13.86 -9.99 0.38
CA GLY A 249 -14.86 -10.84 1.01
C GLY A 249 -16.30 -10.46 0.69
N ARG A 250 -17.18 -10.84 1.61
CA ARG A 250 -18.60 -10.46 1.65
C ARG A 250 -19.01 -10.12 3.07
N GLY A 251 -19.86 -9.10 3.22
CA GLY A 251 -20.49 -8.73 4.49
C GLY A 251 -19.52 -8.05 5.46
N ASN A 252 -18.46 -7.39 4.96
CA ASN A 252 -17.46 -6.70 5.77
C ASN A 252 -16.81 -7.60 6.84
N SER A 253 -16.60 -8.87 6.51
CA SER A 253 -16.11 -9.86 7.49
C SER A 253 -14.64 -9.67 7.89
N GLY A 254 -13.80 -9.21 6.96
CA GLY A 254 -12.35 -9.09 7.17
C GLY A 254 -11.64 -10.44 7.40
N LEU A 255 -12.29 -11.57 7.06
CA LEU A 255 -11.78 -12.92 7.32
C LEU A 255 -11.12 -13.53 6.07
N TYR A 256 -9.98 -14.19 6.26
CA TYR A 256 -9.21 -14.86 5.21
C TYR A 256 -10.05 -15.90 4.45
N ASP A 257 -10.75 -16.77 5.17
CA ASP A 257 -11.52 -17.86 4.55
C ASP A 257 -12.64 -17.34 3.64
N VAL A 258 -13.28 -16.24 4.04
CA VAL A 258 -14.37 -15.61 3.26
C VAL A 258 -13.81 -14.95 2.01
N ALA A 259 -12.69 -14.23 2.14
CA ALA A 259 -12.01 -13.62 1.01
C ALA A 259 -11.52 -14.67 0.01
N LEU A 260 -10.87 -15.74 0.49
CA LEU A 260 -10.38 -16.82 -0.37
C LEU A 260 -11.51 -17.56 -1.10
N ASP A 261 -12.60 -17.90 -0.40
CA ASP A 261 -13.79 -18.50 -1.03
C ASP A 261 -14.34 -17.58 -2.13
N CYS A 262 -14.43 -16.28 -1.89
CA CYS A 262 -14.89 -15.33 -2.91
C CYS A 262 -13.94 -15.27 -4.11
N LEU A 263 -12.61 -15.21 -3.88
CA LEU A 263 -11.62 -15.22 -4.96
C LEU A 263 -11.78 -16.46 -5.85
N VAL A 264 -11.89 -17.64 -5.25
CA VAL A 264 -12.05 -18.92 -5.98
C VAL A 264 -13.39 -19.00 -6.69
N ARG A 265 -14.49 -18.73 -5.96
CA ARG A 265 -15.87 -18.84 -6.47
C ARG A 265 -16.14 -17.92 -7.65
N TYR A 266 -15.59 -16.71 -7.61
CA TYR A 266 -15.79 -15.69 -8.65
C TYR A 266 -14.63 -15.61 -9.65
N ASN A 267 -13.68 -16.55 -9.57
CA ASN A 267 -12.50 -16.64 -10.44
C ASN A 267 -11.75 -15.32 -10.60
N VAL A 268 -11.48 -14.64 -9.48
CA VAL A 268 -10.79 -13.35 -9.47
C VAL A 268 -9.33 -13.54 -9.87
N GLU A 269 -8.84 -12.76 -10.84
CA GLU A 269 -7.41 -12.62 -11.11
C GLU A 269 -6.77 -11.72 -10.05
N ILE A 270 -5.71 -12.19 -9.39
CA ILE A 270 -5.04 -11.45 -8.32
C ILE A 270 -3.54 -11.39 -8.57
N THR A 271 -2.97 -10.20 -8.34
CA THR A 271 -1.53 -9.96 -8.33
C THR A 271 -1.13 -9.21 -7.06
N THR A 272 0.17 -9.12 -6.79
CA THR A 272 0.71 -8.31 -5.68
C THR A 272 1.41 -7.07 -6.20
N THR A 273 1.57 -6.03 -5.36
CA THR A 273 2.36 -4.84 -5.71
C THR A 273 3.82 -5.12 -6.07
N GLN A 274 4.34 -6.30 -5.73
CA GLN A 274 5.68 -6.78 -6.12
C GLN A 274 5.69 -7.23 -7.59
N HIS A 275 4.61 -7.84 -8.07
CA HIS A 275 4.47 -8.35 -9.44
C HIS A 275 3.76 -7.35 -10.38
N TYR A 276 3.13 -6.31 -9.83
CA TYR A 276 2.29 -5.35 -10.53
C TYR A 276 2.87 -4.83 -11.85
N ARG A 277 4.14 -4.40 -11.90
CA ARG A 277 4.73 -3.87 -13.15
C ARG A 277 4.80 -4.93 -14.25
N LYS A 278 5.24 -6.14 -13.90
CA LYS A 278 5.37 -7.26 -14.86
C LYS A 278 3.99 -7.71 -15.31
N TRP A 279 3.04 -7.81 -14.38
CA TRP A 279 1.63 -8.08 -14.67
C TRP A 279 1.03 -7.02 -15.60
N LEU A 280 1.21 -5.74 -15.31
CA LEU A 280 0.67 -4.63 -16.09
C LEU A 280 1.15 -4.66 -17.55
N ARG A 281 2.44 -4.98 -17.76
CA ARG A 281 3.00 -5.19 -19.10
C ARG A 281 2.42 -6.41 -19.79
N GLN A 282 2.27 -7.53 -19.09
CA GLN A 282 1.84 -8.80 -19.67
C GLN A 282 0.33 -8.88 -19.96
N ALA A 283 -0.49 -8.46 -18.99
CA ALA A 283 -1.95 -8.56 -19.07
C ALA A 283 -2.57 -7.41 -19.89
N TRP A 284 -1.95 -6.24 -19.90
CA TRP A 284 -2.56 -5.03 -20.46
C TRP A 284 -1.71 -4.29 -21.49
N ASP A 285 -0.49 -4.76 -21.80
CA ASP A 285 0.44 -4.07 -22.70
C ASP A 285 0.64 -2.58 -22.30
N ILE A 286 0.97 -2.38 -21.02
CA ILE A 286 1.27 -1.07 -20.43
C ILE A 286 2.69 -1.12 -19.87
N ASP A 287 3.59 -0.30 -20.41
CA ASP A 287 4.93 -0.09 -19.88
C ASP A 287 4.96 1.17 -19.01
N ALA A 288 4.53 1.04 -17.75
CA ALA A 288 4.50 2.17 -16.82
C ALA A 288 5.89 2.38 -16.19
N SER A 289 6.61 3.40 -16.66
CA SER A 289 7.89 3.82 -16.08
C SER A 289 7.71 4.55 -14.74
N THR A 290 6.57 5.22 -14.52
CA THR A 290 6.31 6.07 -13.35
C THR A 290 5.13 5.57 -12.54
N ARG A 291 5.31 5.42 -11.23
CA ARG A 291 4.19 5.23 -10.30
C ARG A 291 3.58 6.59 -10.00
N HIS A 292 2.34 6.82 -10.43
CA HIS A 292 1.60 8.00 -10.01
C HIS A 292 1.23 7.87 -8.51
N ASN A 293 1.53 8.89 -7.70
CA ASN A 293 1.17 9.00 -6.27
C ASN A 293 1.95 8.13 -5.27
N ALA A 294 3.28 8.19 -5.28
CA ALA A 294 4.07 7.82 -4.11
C ALA A 294 3.95 8.92 -3.04
N SER A 295 3.43 8.58 -1.86
CA SER A 295 3.44 9.49 -0.69
C SER A 295 4.87 9.61 -0.16
N ASP A 296 5.29 10.83 0.22
CA ASP A 296 6.50 11.06 1.02
C ASP A 296 6.37 10.27 2.34
N PRO A 297 7.16 9.20 2.57
CA PRO A 297 6.99 8.35 3.72
C PRO A 297 7.57 9.02 4.97
N ILE A 298 6.71 9.23 5.97
CA ILE A 298 7.10 9.67 7.31
C ILE A 298 7.56 8.46 8.13
N LEU A 299 6.79 7.37 8.06
CA LEU A 299 7.18 6.03 8.53
C LEU A 299 7.51 5.13 7.34
N THR A 300 8.54 4.30 7.48
CA THR A 300 8.86 3.26 6.50
C THR A 300 8.33 1.89 6.94
N ALA A 301 8.05 1.00 5.98
CA ALA A 301 7.61 -0.35 6.33
C ALA A 301 8.70 -1.16 7.06
N SER A 302 9.97 -0.95 6.71
CA SER A 302 11.10 -1.58 7.41
C SER A 302 11.14 -1.19 8.88
N GLU A 303 10.98 0.11 9.16
CA GLU A 303 10.90 0.64 10.52
C GLU A 303 9.73 0.05 11.29
N VAL A 304 8.54 0.02 10.68
CA VAL A 304 7.34 -0.51 11.34
C VAL A 304 7.45 -2.01 11.61
N ARG A 305 7.98 -2.80 10.67
CA ARG A 305 8.27 -4.22 10.91
C ARG A 305 9.24 -4.41 12.06
N HIS A 306 10.22 -3.53 12.17
CA HIS A 306 11.22 -3.64 13.21
C HIS A 306 10.64 -3.37 14.59
N PHE A 307 9.98 -2.23 14.75
CA PHE A 307 9.65 -1.71 16.07
C PHE A 307 8.23 -2.06 16.51
N TYR A 308 7.32 -2.29 15.56
CA TYR A 308 5.88 -2.31 15.83
C TYR A 308 5.17 -3.55 15.26
N ALA A 309 5.88 -4.52 14.66
CA ALA A 309 5.25 -5.72 14.10
C ALA A 309 4.43 -6.52 15.13
N SER A 310 4.87 -6.58 16.39
CA SER A 310 4.10 -7.26 17.45
C SER A 310 2.76 -6.60 17.69
N ALA A 311 2.72 -5.27 17.76
CA ALA A 311 1.50 -4.48 17.97
C ALA A 311 0.53 -4.54 16.79
N LEU A 312 1.04 -4.75 15.57
CA LEU A 312 0.22 -4.84 14.36
C LEU A 312 -0.22 -6.25 14.00
N ARG A 313 0.36 -7.28 14.63
CA ARG A 313 0.17 -8.69 14.24
C ARG A 313 -1.30 -9.06 14.13
N ASP A 314 -2.10 -8.74 15.15
CA ASP A 314 -3.51 -9.13 15.19
C ASP A 314 -4.34 -8.33 14.18
N SER A 315 -3.97 -7.06 13.95
CA SER A 315 -4.63 -6.17 12.98
C SER A 315 -4.44 -6.60 11.53
N VAL A 316 -3.37 -7.35 11.23
CA VAL A 316 -3.06 -7.78 9.85
C VAL A 316 -3.09 -9.29 9.65
N GLN A 317 -3.48 -10.06 10.66
CA GLN A 317 -3.33 -11.51 10.64
C GLN A 317 -4.03 -12.16 9.43
N GLU A 318 -5.25 -11.73 9.12
CA GLU A 318 -6.04 -12.33 8.04
C GLU A 318 -5.50 -11.88 6.67
N ASP A 319 -5.15 -10.59 6.53
CA ASP A 319 -4.51 -10.08 5.31
C ASP A 319 -3.14 -10.74 5.07
N GLN A 320 -2.39 -11.05 6.13
CA GLN A 320 -1.09 -11.72 6.02
C GLN A 320 -1.26 -13.15 5.51
N LYS A 321 -2.24 -13.90 6.04
CA LYS A 321 -2.57 -15.24 5.50
C LYS A 321 -2.91 -15.18 4.01
N LEU A 322 -3.71 -14.19 3.61
CA LEU A 322 -4.07 -13.99 2.22
C LEU A 322 -2.85 -13.67 1.37
N PHE A 323 -2.06 -12.67 1.77
CA PHE A 323 -0.88 -12.22 1.04
C PHE A 323 0.17 -13.32 0.87
N ASP A 324 0.44 -14.09 1.94
CA ASP A 324 1.38 -15.21 1.91
C ASP A 324 0.90 -16.31 0.94
N THR A 325 -0.40 -16.64 0.99
CA THR A 325 -1.00 -17.63 0.11
C THR A 325 -0.89 -17.23 -1.36
N ILE A 326 -1.21 -15.97 -1.69
CA ILE A 326 -1.09 -15.47 -3.06
C ILE A 326 0.37 -15.43 -3.51
N THR A 327 1.28 -14.99 -2.65
CA THR A 327 2.72 -14.91 -2.96
C THR A 327 3.31 -16.30 -3.23
N TRP A 328 2.98 -17.28 -2.39
CA TRP A 328 3.35 -18.68 -2.62
C TRP A 328 2.80 -19.19 -3.96
N ALA A 329 1.52 -18.93 -4.25
CA ALA A 329 0.89 -19.41 -5.47
C ALA A 329 1.49 -18.79 -6.75
N LEU A 330 1.85 -17.50 -6.71
CA LEU A 330 2.58 -16.82 -7.78
C LEU A 330 3.97 -17.42 -7.97
N ALA A 331 4.71 -17.68 -6.88
CA ALA A 331 6.01 -18.33 -6.95
C ALA A 331 5.91 -19.74 -7.56
N LYS A 332 4.92 -20.53 -7.13
CA LYS A 332 4.68 -21.90 -7.59
C LYS A 332 4.36 -21.98 -9.09
N THR A 333 3.58 -21.02 -9.59
CA THR A 333 3.16 -20.97 -11.00
C THR A 333 4.16 -20.26 -11.90
N GLY A 334 5.08 -19.47 -11.34
CA GLY A 334 5.95 -18.56 -12.10
C GLY A 334 5.22 -17.41 -12.79
N GLY A 335 3.92 -17.24 -12.49
CA GLY A 335 3.05 -16.22 -13.07
C GLY A 335 3.27 -14.83 -12.48
N THR A 336 2.71 -13.81 -13.13
CA THR A 336 2.63 -12.45 -12.57
C THR A 336 1.30 -12.15 -11.89
N SER A 337 0.32 -13.00 -12.13
CA SER A 337 -0.99 -13.02 -11.52
C SER A 337 -1.42 -14.49 -11.41
N ILE A 338 -2.45 -14.73 -10.60
CA ILE A 338 -3.09 -16.03 -10.49
C ILE A 338 -4.60 -15.85 -10.41
N THR A 339 -5.36 -16.76 -11.02
CA THR A 339 -6.83 -16.75 -10.96
C THR A 339 -7.36 -17.55 -9.78
N GLY A 340 -8.58 -17.24 -9.34
CA GLY A 340 -9.29 -18.02 -8.32
C GLY A 340 -9.39 -19.52 -8.64
N GLN A 341 -9.62 -19.89 -9.90
CA GLN A 341 -9.62 -21.30 -10.30
C GLN A 341 -8.25 -21.96 -10.17
N GLU A 342 -7.16 -21.27 -10.54
CA GLU A 342 -5.80 -21.79 -10.35
C GLU A 342 -5.47 -21.95 -8.87
N LEU A 343 -5.84 -20.98 -8.03
CA LEU A 343 -5.75 -21.11 -6.57
C LEU A 343 -6.52 -22.34 -6.06
N GLY A 344 -7.75 -22.55 -6.53
CA GLY A 344 -8.55 -23.72 -6.19
C GLY A 344 -7.90 -25.04 -6.63
N ARG A 345 -7.25 -25.07 -7.80
CA ARG A 345 -6.50 -26.25 -8.27
C ARG A 345 -5.26 -26.51 -7.42
N LEU A 346 -4.52 -25.46 -7.04
CA LEU A 346 -3.36 -25.58 -6.15
C LEU A 346 -3.75 -26.11 -4.76
N ALA A 347 -4.96 -25.83 -4.29
CA ALA A 347 -5.50 -26.43 -3.07
C ALA A 347 -5.84 -27.92 -3.21
N GLY A 348 -6.10 -28.42 -4.42
CA GLY A 348 -6.39 -29.84 -4.68
C GLY A 348 -7.67 -30.34 -4.00
N HIS A 349 -7.61 -31.52 -3.37
CA HIS A 349 -8.68 -32.10 -2.54
C HIS A 349 -8.71 -31.56 -1.10
N SER A 350 -7.73 -30.74 -0.72
CA SER A 350 -7.67 -30.11 0.59
C SER A 350 -8.76 -29.03 0.68
N GLU A 351 -9.41 -28.89 1.83
CA GLU A 351 -10.31 -27.76 2.05
C GLU A 351 -9.54 -26.45 1.85
N LEU A 352 -10.12 -25.45 1.17
CA LEU A 352 -9.49 -24.15 0.91
C LEU A 352 -8.86 -23.51 2.16
N ARG A 353 -9.44 -23.79 3.33
CA ARG A 353 -8.97 -23.35 4.65
C ARG A 353 -7.57 -23.83 5.01
N THR A 354 -7.17 -24.99 4.50
CA THR A 354 -5.85 -25.59 4.76
C THR A 354 -4.75 -25.06 3.84
N LEU A 355 -5.11 -24.30 2.80
CA LEU A 355 -4.16 -23.81 1.79
C LEU A 355 -3.04 -22.95 2.41
N PHE A 356 -3.39 -22.11 3.38
CA PHE A 356 -2.40 -21.31 4.11
C PHE A 356 -1.40 -22.19 4.87
N GLU A 357 -1.85 -23.30 5.46
CA GLU A 357 -0.95 -24.22 6.15
C GLU A 357 0.00 -24.93 5.18
N VAL A 358 -0.49 -25.28 3.99
CA VAL A 358 0.34 -25.86 2.91
C VAL A 358 1.37 -24.83 2.44
N ALA A 359 0.94 -23.63 2.07
CA ALA A 359 1.82 -22.54 1.65
C ALA A 359 2.88 -22.25 2.71
N ARG A 360 2.49 -22.18 3.98
CA ARG A 360 3.41 -21.98 5.10
C ARG A 360 4.40 -23.13 5.23
N ARG A 361 3.96 -24.40 5.18
CA ARG A 361 4.87 -25.56 5.29
C ARG A 361 5.87 -25.60 4.14
N GLU A 362 5.41 -25.39 2.90
CA GLU A 362 6.27 -25.38 1.72
C GLU A 362 7.30 -24.23 1.76
N ALA A 363 6.86 -23.03 2.14
CA ALA A 363 7.75 -21.88 2.30
C ALA A 363 8.84 -22.10 3.36
N HIS A 364 8.57 -22.93 4.38
CA HIS A 364 9.58 -23.32 5.37
C HIS A 364 10.45 -24.49 4.89
N SER A 365 9.96 -25.41 4.06
CA SER A 365 10.73 -26.55 3.53
C SER A 365 11.64 -26.19 2.36
N GLU A 366 11.29 -25.14 1.61
CA GLU A 366 12.15 -24.57 0.57
C GLU A 366 13.23 -23.65 1.14
N GLN A 367 13.35 -23.53 2.47
CA GLN A 367 14.60 -23.08 3.08
C GLN A 367 15.65 -24.16 2.82
N PRO A 368 16.70 -23.88 2.02
CA PRO A 368 17.68 -24.90 1.68
C PRO A 368 18.26 -25.51 2.95
N ASP A 369 18.38 -26.85 2.99
CA ASP A 369 19.25 -27.54 3.93
C ASP A 369 20.63 -26.84 3.92
N GLU A 370 21.19 -26.60 5.11
CA GLU A 370 22.40 -25.82 5.41
C GLU A 370 23.71 -26.34 4.74
N ALA A 371 23.64 -27.13 3.68
CA ALA A 371 24.76 -27.90 3.14
C ALA A 371 25.42 -27.38 1.86
N ASP A 372 24.86 -26.39 1.15
CA ASP A 372 25.51 -25.82 -0.05
C ASP A 372 25.93 -24.36 0.16
N GLY A 373 27.23 -24.18 0.38
CA GLY A 373 27.88 -22.91 0.62
C GLY A 373 27.87 -22.00 -0.61
N ALA A 374 26.81 -21.22 -0.79
CA ALA A 374 26.81 -19.94 -1.50
C ALA A 374 25.42 -19.26 -1.45
N ASP A 375 25.02 -18.66 -0.31
CA ASP A 375 24.27 -17.38 -0.28
C ASP A 375 24.08 -16.89 1.18
N TRP A 376 25.05 -16.13 1.72
CA TRP A 376 24.93 -15.49 3.05
C TRP A 376 24.09 -14.20 2.99
N SER A 377 23.06 -14.14 2.15
CA SER A 377 22.24 -12.93 1.97
C SER A 377 21.54 -12.52 3.28
N THR A 378 21.99 -11.38 3.83
CA THR A 378 21.19 -10.30 4.46
C THR A 378 20.38 -10.56 5.74
N ARG A 379 20.37 -11.75 6.36
CA ARG A 379 19.35 -12.04 7.40
C ARG A 379 19.37 -11.13 8.64
N ASN A 380 20.53 -10.63 9.08
CA ASN A 380 20.60 -9.78 10.28
C ASN A 380 20.95 -8.31 9.99
N LEU A 381 21.18 -7.92 8.73
CA LEU A 381 21.61 -6.58 8.38
C LEU A 381 20.50 -5.84 7.64
N ARG A 382 20.03 -4.74 8.24
CA ARG A 382 18.95 -3.90 7.73
C ARG A 382 19.50 -2.57 7.25
N VAL A 383 18.97 -2.06 6.15
CA VAL A 383 19.44 -0.81 5.56
C VAL A 383 18.26 0.10 5.25
N ALA A 384 18.27 1.30 5.82
CA ALA A 384 17.44 2.40 5.37
C ALA A 384 18.28 3.31 4.47
N HIS A 385 17.79 3.61 3.27
CA HIS A 385 18.45 4.47 2.29
C HIS A 385 17.75 5.84 2.18
N GLN A 386 18.38 6.81 1.51
CA GLN A 386 17.95 8.20 1.30
C GLN A 386 18.14 9.11 2.52
N GLU A 387 18.83 10.26 2.33
CA GLU A 387 19.22 11.16 3.42
C GLU A 387 18.03 11.67 4.25
N GLU A 388 16.91 11.98 3.60
CA GLU A 388 15.68 12.43 4.27
C GLU A 388 15.08 11.32 5.17
N TYR A 389 15.13 10.06 4.73
CA TYR A 389 14.66 8.94 5.55
C TYR A 389 15.66 8.58 6.64
N VAL A 390 16.96 8.71 6.39
CA VAL A 390 17.98 8.53 7.43
C VAL A 390 17.72 9.48 8.60
N GLN A 391 17.45 10.77 8.35
CA GLN A 391 17.16 11.71 9.43
C GLN A 391 15.88 11.36 10.20
N ARG A 392 14.77 11.07 9.51
CA ARG A 392 13.50 10.68 10.15
C ARG A 392 13.61 9.35 10.91
N TYR A 393 14.35 8.38 10.37
CA TYR A 393 14.60 7.09 10.99
C TYR A 393 15.35 7.22 12.32
N LEU A 394 16.30 8.17 12.38
CA LEU A 394 17.10 8.42 13.57
C LEU A 394 16.36 9.16 14.70
N GLN A 395 15.14 9.65 14.44
CA GLN A 395 14.35 10.35 15.45
C GLN A 395 13.57 9.38 16.32
N ASP A 396 13.77 9.46 17.64
CA ASP A 396 13.04 8.64 18.61
C ASP A 396 11.57 9.08 18.72
N THR A 397 10.66 8.12 18.72
CA THR A 397 9.24 8.36 18.99
C THR A 397 9.00 8.57 20.49
N THR A 398 8.11 9.50 20.88
CA THR A 398 7.66 9.62 22.28
C THR A 398 6.51 8.68 22.60
N VAL A 399 5.79 8.21 21.58
CA VAL A 399 4.63 7.33 21.73
C VAL A 399 5.08 5.97 22.27
N ARG A 400 4.58 5.60 23.44
CA ARG A 400 4.75 4.24 23.99
C ARG A 400 3.61 3.35 23.52
N ILE A 401 3.95 2.19 22.99
CA ILE A 401 2.98 1.20 22.52
C ILE A 401 3.07 -0.02 23.43
N ALA A 402 1.94 -0.47 23.96
CA ALA A 402 1.89 -1.68 24.76
C ALA A 402 2.34 -2.88 23.92
N GLY A 403 3.13 -3.79 24.50
CA GLY A 403 3.61 -4.98 23.79
C GLY A 403 4.73 -4.74 22.77
N THR A 404 5.29 -3.52 22.68
CA THR A 404 6.49 -3.24 21.86
C THR A 404 7.74 -3.11 22.74
N PRO A 405 8.91 -3.55 22.25
CA PRO A 405 10.16 -3.37 22.99
C PRO A 405 10.46 -1.89 23.25
N THR A 406 11.11 -1.60 24.37
CA THR A 406 11.68 -0.28 24.63
C THR A 406 13.16 -0.26 24.27
N TYR A 407 13.60 0.88 23.73
CA TYR A 407 14.95 1.07 23.23
C TYR A 407 15.68 2.08 24.11
N HIS A 408 16.84 1.70 24.63
CA HIS A 408 17.69 2.57 25.43
C HIS A 408 19.07 2.67 24.81
N THR A 409 19.47 3.88 24.42
CA THR A 409 20.82 4.13 23.88
C THR A 409 21.86 3.90 24.96
N ALA A 410 22.58 2.78 24.88
CA ALA A 410 23.67 2.43 25.80
C ALA A 410 24.99 3.12 25.41
N LEU A 411 25.18 3.39 24.12
CA LEU A 411 26.34 4.13 23.60
C LEU A 411 25.95 4.91 22.36
N ALA A 412 26.44 6.13 22.22
CA ALA A 412 26.39 6.91 20.99
C ALA A 412 27.75 7.58 20.75
N LEU A 413 28.32 7.36 19.58
CA LEU A 413 29.61 7.89 19.17
C LEU A 413 29.44 8.71 17.89
N ASP A 414 29.83 9.98 17.90
CA ASP A 414 29.80 10.85 16.73
C ASP A 414 31.18 10.91 16.06
N PHE A 415 31.29 10.34 14.86
CA PHE A 415 32.55 10.12 14.15
C PHE A 415 33.10 11.39 13.46
N GLY A 416 32.74 12.58 13.94
CA GLY A 416 33.30 13.85 13.49
C GLY A 416 34.68 14.13 14.10
N ALA A 417 35.00 15.42 14.27
CA ALA A 417 36.26 15.87 14.88
C ALA A 417 36.33 15.64 16.41
N ASP A 418 35.51 14.73 16.95
CA ASP A 418 35.50 14.39 18.36
C ASP A 418 36.68 13.45 18.69
N GLU A 419 37.54 13.90 19.59
CA GLU A 419 38.69 13.13 20.08
C GLU A 419 38.26 11.96 20.97
N GLU A 420 37.08 12.00 21.61
CA GLU A 420 36.58 10.90 22.45
C GLU A 420 36.38 9.61 21.65
N VAL A 421 36.04 9.71 20.36
CA VAL A 421 35.83 8.57 19.46
C VAL A 421 37.15 7.87 19.11
N LYS A 422 38.30 8.54 19.28
CA LYS A 422 39.61 8.00 18.92
C LYS A 422 39.96 6.71 19.66
N GLN A 423 39.55 6.57 20.92
CA GLN A 423 39.80 5.36 21.70
C GLN A 423 39.03 4.13 21.19
N TYR A 424 37.93 4.35 20.47
CA TYR A 424 37.09 3.28 19.91
C TYR A 424 37.53 2.87 18.51
N ARG A 425 38.32 3.70 17.81
CA ARG A 425 38.85 3.39 16.47
C ARG A 425 40.11 2.54 16.59
N LEU A 426 40.10 1.36 15.97
CA LEU A 426 41.30 0.54 15.78
C LEU A 426 41.92 0.86 14.41
N ASN A 427 42.29 -0.14 13.63
CA ASN A 427 42.85 0.00 12.28
C ASN A 427 41.78 0.33 11.23
N GLY A 428 42.25 0.89 10.10
CA GLY A 428 41.46 1.09 8.89
C GLY A 428 40.64 2.38 8.81
N TRP A 429 40.96 3.40 9.61
CA TRP A 429 40.27 4.70 9.61
C TRP A 429 41.15 5.81 9.07
N SER A 430 40.58 6.81 8.41
CA SER A 430 41.28 8.05 8.06
C SER A 430 41.43 8.97 9.27
N ASN A 431 42.14 10.09 9.09
CA ASN A 431 41.99 11.22 10.00
C ASN A 431 40.52 11.69 10.01
N PRO A 432 39.97 12.09 11.17
CA PRO A 432 38.59 12.56 11.25
C PRO A 432 38.39 13.85 10.46
N GLU A 433 37.22 13.98 9.85
CA GLU A 433 36.72 15.21 9.24
C GLU A 433 35.62 15.81 10.14
N PRO A 434 35.20 17.08 9.96
CA PRO A 434 34.33 17.76 10.93
C PRO A 434 33.04 17.01 11.29
N ARG A 435 32.49 16.20 10.39
CA ARG A 435 31.19 15.51 10.57
C ARG A 435 31.23 13.99 10.43
N PHE A 436 32.35 13.41 10.03
CA PHE A 436 32.48 11.97 9.78
C PHE A 436 33.96 11.55 9.71
N THR A 437 34.19 10.25 9.72
CA THR A 437 35.51 9.64 9.49
C THR A 437 35.38 8.59 8.39
N TRP A 438 36.27 8.60 7.41
CA TRP A 438 36.27 7.59 6.36
C TRP A 438 36.87 6.27 6.83
N THR A 439 36.30 5.15 6.38
CA THR A 439 37.05 3.91 6.25
C THR A 439 38.13 4.13 5.19
N SER A 440 39.39 3.79 5.52
CA SER A 440 40.58 4.06 4.69
C SER A 440 41.32 2.79 4.26
N ALA A 441 40.71 1.62 4.48
CA ALA A 441 41.23 0.30 4.15
C ALA A 441 40.07 -0.63 3.74
N LEU A 442 40.39 -1.82 3.23
CA LEU A 442 39.39 -2.87 2.94
C LEU A 442 38.71 -3.40 4.22
N GLU A 443 39.34 -3.19 5.38
CA GLU A 443 38.83 -3.57 6.68
C GLU A 443 39.05 -2.43 7.69
N SER A 444 37.99 -2.04 8.39
CA SER A 444 38.04 -1.04 9.46
C SER A 444 37.42 -1.61 10.73
N GLN A 445 38.07 -1.41 11.87
CA GLN A 445 37.65 -2.03 13.13
C GLN A 445 37.31 -0.99 14.20
N LEU A 446 36.25 -1.26 14.96
CA LEU A 446 35.88 -0.53 16.17
C LEU A 446 35.99 -1.44 17.39
N ARG A 447 36.46 -0.87 18.49
CA ARG A 447 36.45 -1.50 19.81
C ARG A 447 35.43 -0.78 20.68
N LEU A 448 34.27 -1.40 20.88
CA LEU A 448 33.21 -0.90 21.75
C LEU A 448 33.37 -1.46 23.19
N PRO A 449 32.74 -0.84 24.20
CA PRO A 449 32.75 -1.35 25.58
C PRO A 449 32.17 -2.77 25.66
N SER A 450 32.44 -3.47 26.75
CA SER A 450 31.80 -4.75 27.01
C SER A 450 30.29 -4.57 27.18
N LEU A 451 29.53 -5.50 26.59
CA LEU A 451 28.07 -5.53 26.66
C LEU A 451 27.62 -6.79 27.41
N SER A 452 26.47 -6.71 28.10
CA SER A 452 25.96 -7.87 28.86
C SER A 452 25.43 -8.95 27.91
N PRO A 453 25.91 -10.20 27.98
CA PRO A 453 25.39 -11.28 27.13
C PRO A 453 23.95 -11.69 27.49
N GLU A 454 23.40 -11.21 28.61
CA GLU A 454 22.01 -11.48 29.01
C GLU A 454 21.00 -10.58 28.31
N ARG A 455 21.48 -9.56 27.58
CA ARG A 455 20.66 -8.56 26.89
C ARG A 455 20.78 -8.68 25.39
N THR A 456 19.84 -8.06 24.68
CA THR A 456 19.87 -7.92 23.23
C THR A 456 20.17 -6.47 22.89
N TYR A 457 21.03 -6.26 21.91
CA TYR A 457 21.40 -4.92 21.46
C TYR A 457 21.18 -4.76 19.96
N LEU A 458 20.95 -3.53 19.52
CA LEU A 458 21.04 -3.13 18.13
C LEU A 458 22.30 -2.29 17.95
N LEU A 459 23.16 -2.71 17.02
CA LEU A 459 24.21 -1.87 16.49
C LEU A 459 23.64 -1.09 15.32
N ARG A 460 23.78 0.24 15.36
CA ARG A 460 23.32 1.15 14.32
C ARG A 460 24.48 2.01 13.82
N LEU A 461 24.71 1.99 12.51
CA LEU A 461 25.71 2.78 11.81
C LEU A 461 25.02 3.81 10.92
N VAL A 462 25.39 5.08 11.03
CA VAL A 462 24.94 6.14 10.12
C VAL A 462 26.10 6.49 9.22
N CYS A 463 25.99 6.22 7.92
CA CYS A 463 27.13 6.31 7.01
C CYS A 463 26.75 6.78 5.60
N ASN A 464 27.76 7.30 4.88
CA ASN A 464 27.64 7.66 3.47
C ASN A 464 28.64 6.83 2.65
N PRO A 465 28.22 6.13 1.59
CA PRO A 465 29.14 5.37 0.75
C PRO A 465 29.94 6.31 -0.17
N PHE A 466 31.21 5.98 -0.43
CA PHE A 466 31.99 6.60 -1.49
C PHE A 466 31.56 6.02 -2.85
N VAL A 467 30.73 6.77 -3.57
CA VAL A 467 30.23 6.40 -4.91
C VAL A 467 30.60 7.42 -5.96
N VAL A 468 30.73 6.95 -7.20
CA VAL A 468 31.04 7.75 -8.37
C VAL A 468 30.08 7.34 -9.49
N PRO A 469 29.12 8.20 -9.91
CA PRO A 469 28.17 7.86 -10.96
C PRO A 469 28.86 7.33 -12.22
N GLY A 470 28.40 6.17 -12.69
CA GLY A 470 28.92 5.48 -13.88
C GLY A 470 30.20 4.65 -13.68
N LEU A 471 30.98 4.86 -12.62
CA LEU A 471 32.24 4.14 -12.38
C LEU A 471 32.17 3.24 -11.14
N LEU A 472 31.58 3.74 -10.06
CA LEU A 472 31.39 3.03 -8.82
C LEU A 472 30.01 3.40 -8.27
N PRO A 473 28.93 2.86 -8.86
CA PRO A 473 27.57 3.27 -8.53
C PRO A 473 27.13 2.82 -7.13
N VAL A 474 27.84 1.89 -6.50
CA VAL A 474 27.47 1.28 -5.23
C VAL A 474 28.70 0.82 -4.45
N GLN A 475 28.66 0.98 -3.13
CA GLN A 475 29.60 0.39 -2.18
C GLN A 475 28.98 -0.81 -1.48
N ARG A 476 29.74 -1.88 -1.34
CA ARG A 476 29.36 -3.03 -0.52
C ARG A 476 30.02 -2.92 0.85
N ILE A 477 29.26 -3.20 1.90
CA ILE A 477 29.76 -3.34 3.27
C ILE A 477 29.36 -4.68 3.84
N GLU A 478 30.29 -5.37 4.49
CA GLU A 478 30.03 -6.57 5.27
C GLU A 478 30.35 -6.26 6.73
N LEU A 479 29.44 -6.62 7.62
CA LEU A 479 29.52 -6.32 9.04
C LEU A 479 29.80 -7.59 9.81
N LEU A 480 30.80 -7.55 10.69
CA LEU A 480 31.09 -8.62 11.64
C LEU A 480 31.10 -8.06 13.06
N VAL A 481 30.65 -8.86 14.02
CA VAL A 481 30.72 -8.56 15.45
C VAL A 481 31.42 -9.72 16.14
N ASN A 482 32.55 -9.46 16.79
CA ASN A 482 33.42 -10.49 17.40
C ASN A 482 33.71 -11.64 16.41
N ASP A 483 34.15 -11.29 15.20
CA ASP A 483 34.42 -12.20 14.07
C ASP A 483 33.21 -12.98 13.54
N THR A 484 32.01 -12.77 14.10
CA THR A 484 30.77 -13.39 13.63
C THR A 484 30.16 -12.53 12.51
N PRO A 485 29.97 -13.05 11.29
CA PRO A 485 29.32 -12.32 10.21
C PRO A 485 27.86 -11.99 10.55
N MET A 486 27.51 -10.70 10.47
CA MET A 486 26.15 -10.19 10.67
C MET A 486 25.39 -10.04 9.35
N GLY A 487 26.10 -9.87 8.24
CA GLY A 487 25.52 -9.75 6.91
C GLY A 487 26.23 -8.71 6.05
N SER A 488 25.67 -8.43 4.88
CA SER A 488 26.20 -7.43 3.97
C SER A 488 25.12 -6.56 3.34
N ALA A 489 25.48 -5.33 2.99
CA ALA A 489 24.61 -4.35 2.33
C ALA A 489 25.30 -3.68 1.15
N ASN A 490 24.48 -3.25 0.19
CA ASN A 490 24.89 -2.43 -0.94
C ASN A 490 24.29 -1.04 -0.77
N CYS A 491 25.12 0.00 -0.71
CA CYS A 491 24.70 1.37 -0.50
C CYS A 491 25.17 2.26 -1.66
N SER A 492 24.23 2.94 -2.30
CA SER A 492 24.50 3.96 -3.33
C SER A 492 24.29 5.39 -2.84
N GLU A 493 23.79 5.55 -1.62
CA GLU A 493 23.36 6.82 -1.02
C GLU A 493 23.48 6.75 0.52
N PRO A 494 23.35 7.89 1.25
CA PRO A 494 23.36 7.89 2.71
C PRO A 494 22.45 6.82 3.29
N ALA A 495 22.94 6.11 4.31
CA ALA A 495 22.28 4.94 4.84
C ALA A 495 22.38 4.83 6.37
N VAL A 496 21.34 4.25 6.97
CA VAL A 496 21.39 3.67 8.32
C VAL A 496 21.50 2.15 8.16
N ILE A 497 22.57 1.57 8.71
CA ILE A 497 22.77 0.13 8.75
C ILE A 497 22.56 -0.36 10.17
N GLU A 498 21.73 -1.37 10.34
CA GLU A 498 21.47 -1.97 11.64
C GLU A 498 21.71 -3.47 11.65
N CYS A 499 22.20 -3.98 12.78
CA CYS A 499 22.15 -5.41 13.07
C CYS A 499 21.84 -5.68 14.54
N GLU A 500 21.12 -6.76 14.79
CA GLU A 500 20.87 -7.27 16.14
C GLU A 500 22.09 -8.04 16.64
N ILE A 501 22.60 -7.67 17.80
CA ILE A 501 23.65 -8.37 18.54
C ILE A 501 22.97 -9.17 19.64
N SER A 502 22.89 -10.47 19.42
CA SER A 502 22.39 -11.43 20.40
C SER A 502 23.46 -11.80 21.43
N GLY A 503 23.02 -12.23 22.61
CA GLY A 503 23.91 -12.64 23.72
C GLY A 503 24.93 -13.71 23.36
N GLY A 504 24.62 -14.60 22.42
CA GLY A 504 25.52 -15.68 22.00
C GLY A 504 26.80 -15.19 21.29
N ILE A 505 26.81 -13.96 20.79
CA ILE A 505 27.97 -13.33 20.12
C ILE A 505 28.86 -12.61 21.16
N LEU A 506 28.31 -12.28 22.31
CA LEU A 506 28.95 -11.49 23.35
C LEU A 506 29.70 -12.40 24.32
N LYS A 507 30.91 -11.98 24.72
CA LYS A 507 31.69 -12.62 25.77
C LYS A 507 31.69 -11.72 27.01
N PRO A 508 31.41 -12.26 28.22
CA PRO A 508 31.46 -11.48 29.44
C PRO A 508 32.78 -10.74 29.59
N GLU A 509 32.72 -9.47 30.01
CA GLU A 509 33.89 -8.62 30.30
C GLU A 509 34.86 -8.36 29.13
N GLN A 510 34.54 -8.83 27.91
CA GLN A 510 35.34 -8.57 26.73
C GLN A 510 34.77 -7.39 25.92
N PRO A 511 35.62 -6.54 25.35
CA PRO A 511 35.15 -5.49 24.45
C PRO A 511 34.51 -6.11 23.21
N VAL A 512 33.54 -5.41 22.63
CA VAL A 512 32.90 -5.83 21.39
C VAL A 512 33.69 -5.27 20.20
N ILE A 513 34.20 -6.15 19.35
CA ILE A 513 34.90 -5.77 18.12
C ILE A 513 33.92 -5.75 16.96
N VAL A 514 33.75 -4.58 16.34
CA VAL A 514 32.92 -4.43 15.14
C VAL A 514 33.85 -4.25 13.96
N THR A 515 33.76 -5.14 12.98
CA THR A 515 34.58 -5.11 11.77
C THR A 515 33.72 -4.76 10.57
N LEU A 516 34.11 -3.71 9.85
CA LEU A 516 33.53 -3.27 8.59
C LEU A 516 34.45 -3.73 7.45
N LYS A 517 33.99 -4.66 6.63
CA LYS A 517 34.68 -5.02 5.38
C LYS A 517 34.05 -4.26 4.22
N VAL A 518 34.88 -3.56 3.47
CA VAL A 518 34.46 -2.68 2.36
C VAL A 518 35.18 -3.11 1.08
N PRO A 519 34.81 -4.27 0.49
CA PRO A 519 35.57 -4.89 -0.60
C PRO A 519 35.66 -4.02 -1.86
N ASN A 520 34.75 -3.04 -2.00
CA ASN A 520 34.67 -2.15 -3.15
C ASN A 520 35.26 -0.76 -2.83
N ALA A 521 35.95 -0.58 -1.72
CA ALA A 521 36.61 0.68 -1.39
C ALA A 521 37.58 1.05 -2.52
N ALA A 522 37.59 2.33 -2.89
CA ALA A 522 38.32 2.82 -4.04
C ALA A 522 39.00 4.15 -3.73
N ARG A 523 40.12 4.43 -4.41
CA ARG A 523 40.76 5.74 -4.31
C ARG A 523 40.11 6.71 -5.27
N PRO A 524 39.73 7.92 -4.84
CA PRO A 524 39.30 8.98 -5.75
C PRO A 524 40.29 9.25 -6.89
N SER A 525 41.60 9.13 -6.62
CA SER A 525 42.68 9.23 -7.61
C SER A 525 42.58 8.19 -8.73
N ASP A 526 42.28 6.94 -8.38
CA ASP A 526 42.20 5.83 -9.34
C ASP A 526 40.96 5.96 -10.24
N LEU A 527 39.95 6.74 -9.79
CA LEU A 527 38.73 7.06 -10.54
C LEU A 527 38.77 8.43 -11.23
N GLY A 528 39.92 9.12 -11.20
CA GLY A 528 40.12 10.42 -11.84
C GLY A 528 39.24 11.55 -11.26
N ARG A 529 38.89 11.48 -9.97
CA ARG A 529 38.02 12.48 -9.31
C ARG A 529 38.77 13.53 -8.51
N SER A 530 39.91 13.19 -7.92
CA SER A 530 40.80 14.11 -7.18
C SER A 530 42.17 13.47 -6.96
N ASP A 531 43.12 14.21 -6.36
CA ASP A 531 44.44 13.67 -5.97
C ASP A 531 44.40 12.87 -4.64
N ASP A 532 43.21 12.59 -4.10
CA ASP A 532 43.06 11.85 -2.85
C ASP A 532 43.41 10.36 -3.05
N ALA A 533 44.53 9.95 -2.45
CA ALA A 533 45.07 8.59 -2.54
C ALA A 533 44.54 7.63 -1.44
N ARG A 534 43.64 8.09 -0.56
CA ARG A 534 43.03 7.24 0.48
C ARG A 534 42.12 6.21 -0.17
N LEU A 535 42.11 4.98 0.35
CA LEU A 535 41.18 3.92 -0.09
C LEU A 535 39.83 4.11 0.61
N LEU A 536 38.89 4.83 -0.01
CA LEU A 536 37.64 5.24 0.62
C LEU A 536 36.53 4.20 0.40
N GLY A 537 35.89 3.78 1.49
CA GLY A 537 34.70 2.93 1.46
C GLY A 537 33.44 3.68 1.92
N PHE A 538 33.32 3.89 3.23
CA PHE A 538 32.19 4.57 3.87
C PHE A 538 32.66 5.70 4.78
N ALA A 539 32.01 6.86 4.70
CA ALA A 539 32.12 7.93 5.67
C ALA A 539 31.16 7.65 6.83
N LEU A 540 31.69 7.20 7.96
CA LEU A 540 30.91 6.92 9.15
C LEU A 540 30.67 8.21 9.91
N ARG A 541 29.41 8.53 10.18
CA ARG A 541 28.96 9.74 10.91
C ARG A 541 28.66 9.42 12.36
N LYS A 542 27.97 8.31 12.62
CA LYS A 542 27.52 7.94 13.96
C LYS A 542 27.50 6.43 14.15
N VAL A 543 27.84 5.98 15.34
CA VAL A 543 27.66 4.59 15.80
C VAL A 543 26.84 4.62 17.07
N MET A 544 25.81 3.78 17.15
CA MET A 544 25.00 3.64 18.36
C MET A 544 24.88 2.17 18.75
N ILE A 545 24.93 1.92 20.05
CA ILE A 545 24.49 0.68 20.67
C ILE A 545 23.21 0.98 21.42
N ILE A 546 22.15 0.28 21.05
CA ILE A 546 20.82 0.47 21.61
C ILE A 546 20.43 -0.84 22.28
N GLU A 547 20.22 -0.80 23.59
CA GLU A 547 19.68 -1.93 24.34
C GLU A 547 18.20 -2.12 24.02
N VAL A 548 17.83 -3.35 23.70
CA VAL A 548 16.45 -3.75 23.43
C VAL A 548 15.90 -4.41 24.69
N GLN A 549 14.97 -3.72 25.35
CA GLN A 549 14.25 -4.27 26.49
C GLN A 549 12.96 -4.90 25.97
N LYS A 550 12.78 -6.20 26.22
CA LYS A 550 11.58 -6.93 25.81
C LYS A 550 10.35 -6.23 26.37
N ALA A 551 9.29 -6.21 25.58
CA ALA A 551 7.99 -5.73 26.05
C ALA A 551 7.59 -6.52 27.30
N VAL A 552 7.17 -5.80 28.34
CA VAL A 552 6.56 -6.37 29.55
C VAL A 552 5.11 -6.70 29.28
#